data_AF-A0A531JLC6-F1
#
_entry.id   AF-A0A531JLC6-F1
#
_cell.length_a   1.000
_cell.length_b   1.000
_cell.length_c   1.000
_cell.angle_alpha   90.00
_cell.angle_beta   90.00
_cell.angle_gamma   90.00
#
_symmetry.space_group_name_H-M   'P 1'
#
loop_
_entity.id
_entity.type
_entity.pdbx_description
1 polymer ?
#
loop_
_entity_poly.entity_id
_entity_poly.type
_entity_poly.pdbx_seq_one_letter_code
_entity_poly.pdbx_strand_id
1 'polypeptide(L)' 'TEATVRKASELAMEGAVDHGANHYKIELAPRVVARAILNLGETA' A
#
# COMPACT_ATOMS: atom_id res chain seq x y z
N THR A 1 8.33 -12.34 -0.21
CA THR A 1 9.43 -11.51 -0.77
C THR A 1 8.93 -10.08 -0.94
N GLU A 2 9.80 -9.11 -1.25
CA GLU A 2 9.39 -7.71 -1.47
C GLU A 2 8.26 -7.59 -2.51
N ALA A 3 8.38 -8.32 -3.63
CA ALA A 3 7.36 -8.36 -4.67
C ALA A 3 5.99 -8.84 -4.15
N THR A 4 5.97 -9.83 -3.24
CA THR A 4 4.73 -10.30 -2.59
C THR A 4 4.10 -9.20 -1.75
N VAL A 5 4.88 -8.47 -0.96
CA VAL A 5 4.38 -7.40 -0.09
C VAL A 5 3.81 -6.25 -0.90
N ARG A 6 4.50 -5.85 -1.97
CA ARG A 6 4.01 -4.82 -2.90
C ARG A 6 2.71 -5.24 -3.55
N LYS A 7 2.63 -6.48 -4.08
CA LYS A 7 1.42 -6.97 -4.73
C LYS A 7 0.24 -7.10 -3.77
N ALA A 8 0.47 -7.59 -2.55
CA ALA A 8 -0.56 -7.65 -1.52
C ALA A 8 -1.06 -6.25 -1.11
N SER A 9 -0.16 -5.27 -1.05
CA SER A 9 -0.53 -3.89 -0.72
C SER A 9 -1.39 -3.25 -1.80
N GLU A 10 -1.13 -3.54 -3.09
CA GLU A 10 -2.00 -3.12 -4.20
C GLU A 10 -3.38 -3.78 -4.13
N LEU A 11 -3.42 -5.10 -3.90
CA LEU A 11 -4.69 -5.85 -3.78
C LEU A 11 -5.56 -5.32 -2.65
N ALA A 12 -4.96 -4.85 -1.55
CA ALA A 12 -5.70 -4.25 -0.45
C ALA A 12 -6.47 -2.96 -0.83
N MET A 13 -6.16 -2.36 -1.99
CA MET A 13 -6.85 -1.17 -2.51
C MET A 13 -7.94 -1.50 -3.53
N GLU A 14 -8.13 -2.78 -3.90
CA GLU A 14 -9.20 -3.16 -4.83
C GLU A 14 -10.57 -2.79 -4.25
N GLY A 15 -11.36 -2.05 -5.03
CA GLY A 15 -12.67 -1.53 -4.59
C GLY A 15 -12.60 -0.27 -3.73
N ALA A 16 -11.43 0.33 -3.52
CA ALA A 16 -11.34 1.63 -2.87
C ALA A 16 -12.06 2.71 -3.68
N VAL A 17 -12.88 3.51 -3.01
CA VAL A 17 -13.69 4.57 -3.62
C VAL A 17 -13.08 5.92 -3.26
N ASP A 18 -12.96 6.79 -4.26
CA ASP A 18 -12.56 8.17 -4.05
C ASP A 18 -13.75 9.04 -3.62
N HIS A 19 -13.42 10.14 -2.94
CA HIS A 19 -14.37 11.14 -2.47
C HIS A 19 -13.76 12.53 -2.66
N GLY A 20 -14.19 13.21 -3.72
CA GLY A 20 -13.76 14.58 -4.03
C GLY A 20 -12.25 14.65 -4.30
N ALA A 21 -11.53 15.43 -3.50
CA ALA A 21 -10.11 15.73 -3.72
C ALA A 21 -9.13 14.70 -3.12
N ASN A 22 -9.57 13.46 -2.84
CA ASN A 22 -8.77 12.47 -2.13
C ASN A 22 -8.23 11.31 -3.00
N HIS A 23 -8.44 11.33 -4.32
CA HIS A 23 -8.06 10.26 -5.24
C HIS A 23 -6.59 9.81 -5.04
N TYR A 24 -5.68 10.75 -4.79
CA TYR A 24 -4.26 10.48 -4.53
C TYR A 24 -4.03 9.49 -3.37
N LYS A 25 -4.98 9.36 -2.42
CA LYS A 25 -4.86 8.44 -1.28
C LYS A 25 -4.94 6.98 -1.74
N ILE A 26 -5.70 6.67 -2.78
CA ILE A 26 -5.81 5.32 -3.35
C ILE A 26 -4.47 4.90 -3.96
N GLU A 27 -3.76 5.82 -4.62
CA GLU A 27 -2.44 5.55 -5.16
C GLU A 27 -1.33 5.51 -4.09
N LEU A 28 -1.45 6.35 -3.05
CA LEU A 28 -0.43 6.52 -2.02
C LEU A 28 -0.47 5.40 -0.97
N ALA A 29 -1.67 4.98 -0.55
CA ALA A 29 -1.87 3.97 0.48
C ALA A 29 -1.09 2.66 0.24
N PRO A 30 -1.12 2.01 -0.94
CA PRO A 30 -0.42 0.75 -1.15
C PRO A 30 1.11 0.93 -1.06
N ARG A 31 1.63 2.10 -1.45
CA ARG A 31 3.06 2.43 -1.35
C ARG A 31 3.49 2.60 0.10
N VAL A 32 2.67 3.28 0.91
CA VAL A 32 2.96 3.50 2.35
C VAL A 32 2.88 2.20 3.13
N VAL A 33 1.87 1.37 2.87
CA VAL A 33 1.70 0.05 3.51
C VAL A 33 2.89 -0.86 3.18
N ALA A 34 3.25 -0.98 1.90
CA ALA A 34 4.39 -1.80 1.49
C ALA A 34 5.69 -1.33 2.16
N ARG A 35 5.94 -0.02 2.19
CA ARG A 35 7.11 0.56 2.87
C ARG A 35 7.13 0.22 4.36
N ALA A 36 5.99 0.35 5.04
CA ALA A 36 5.91 0.08 6.48
C ALA A 36 6.23 -1.39 6.81
N ILE A 37 5.68 -2.33 6.03
CA ILE A 37 5.91 -3.77 6.23
C ILE A 37 7.38 -4.13 5.97
N LEU A 38 7.97 -3.62 4.88
CA LEU A 38 9.36 -3.90 4.53
C LEU A 38 10.33 -3.34 5.57
N ASN A 39 10.12 -2.09 5.99
CA ASN A 39 10.94 -1.45 7.03
C ASN A 39 10.84 -2.21 8.36
N LEU A 40 9.66 -2.71 8.73
CA LEU A 40 9.50 -3.51 9.95
C LEU A 40 10.28 -4.84 9.84
N GLY A 41 10.23 -5.49 8.68
CA GLY A 41 10.97 -6.72 8.42
C GLY A 41 12.49 -6.57 8.43
N GLU A 42 13.02 -5.37 8.15
CA GLU A 42 14.45 -5.04 8.28
C GLU A 42 14.90 -4.83 9.73
N THR A 43 13.97 -4.53 10.64
CA THR A 43 14.27 -4.29 12.06
C THR A 43 14.22 -5.54 12.96
N ALA A 44 13.82 -6.70 12.39
CA ALA A 44 13.66 -7.98 13.09
C ALA A 44 14.84 -8.91 12.85
#